data_AF-A0A930GWS9-F1
#
_entry.id   AF-A0A930GWS9-F1
#
_cell.length_a   1.000
_cell.length_b   1.000
_cell.length_c   1.000
_cell.angle_alpha   90.00
_cell.angle_beta   90.00
_cell.angle_gamma   90.00
#
_symmetry.space_group_name_H-M   'P 1'
#
loop_
_entity.id
_entity.type
_entity.pdbx_description
1 polymer ?
#
loop_
_entity_poly.entity_id
_entity_poly.type
_entity_poly.pdbx_seq_one_letter_code
_entity_poly.pdbx_strand_id
1 'polypeptide(L)'
;MLNKDQFADNHFIRTIIEEDLKSGKHEAIQTRFPPEPNGYLHIGHAKSICLNFGLAYIYDGLCNLRFDDTNPEKENDEYVNSIKEDVEWLGFHWAGEPRFASNYFDQLYDYAVGLIKDGKAYVDDLTPEEMREYRGTLTEAGKNSPY
;
A
#
# COMPACT_ATOMS: atom_id res chain seq x y z
N MET A 1 -26.98 -1.38 6.29
CA MET A 1 -25.67 -1.98 5.93
C MET A 1 -25.93 -3.18 5.04
N LEU A 2 -25.17 -3.34 3.97
CA LEU A 2 -25.23 -4.55 3.12
C LEU A 2 -24.93 -5.77 3.99
N ASN A 3 -25.69 -6.86 3.84
CA ASN A 3 -25.38 -8.11 4.53
C ASN A 3 -24.14 -8.77 3.90
N LYS A 4 -23.44 -9.66 4.63
CA LYS A 4 -22.20 -10.32 4.16
C LYS A 4 -22.41 -11.05 2.83
N ASP A 5 -23.64 -11.52 2.57
CA ASP A 5 -24.03 -12.23 1.35
C ASP A 5 -24.34 -11.30 0.16
N GLN A 6 -24.59 -10.00 0.39
CA GLN A 6 -24.89 -8.99 -0.63
C GLN A 6 -23.66 -8.32 -1.21
N PHE A 7 -22.51 -8.42 -0.53
CA PHE A 7 -21.21 -8.00 -1.06
C PHE A 7 -20.60 -9.05 -2.01
N ALA A 8 -21.32 -10.15 -2.25
CA ALA A 8 -20.82 -11.39 -2.82
C ALA A 8 -20.84 -11.43 -4.36
N ASP A 9 -20.09 -10.55 -5.01
CA ASP A 9 -19.61 -10.84 -6.37
C ASP A 9 -18.33 -11.69 -6.27
N ASN A 10 -18.34 -12.89 -6.87
CA ASN A 10 -17.19 -13.80 -6.93
C ASN A 10 -16.06 -13.19 -7.76
N HIS A 11 -15.15 -12.46 -7.12
CA HIS A 11 -13.91 -11.98 -7.74
C HIS A 11 -12.71 -12.82 -7.26
N PHE A 12 -11.68 -12.93 -8.11
CA PHE A 12 -10.54 -13.83 -7.89
C PHE A 12 -9.80 -13.60 -6.54
N ILE A 13 -9.73 -12.36 -6.04
CA ILE A 13 -9.09 -12.07 -4.73
C ILE A 13 -9.78 -12.83 -3.60
N ARG A 14 -11.11 -13.00 -3.67
CA ARG A 14 -11.89 -13.72 -2.68
C ARG A 14 -11.55 -15.21 -2.70
N THR A 15 -11.45 -15.79 -3.90
CA THR A 15 -11.02 -17.18 -4.07
C THR A 15 -9.66 -17.44 -3.43
N ILE A 16 -8.70 -16.54 -3.62
CA ILE A 16 -7.37 -16.63 -2.99
C ILE A 16 -7.48 -16.60 -1.46
N ILE A 17 -8.27 -15.68 -0.92
CA ILE A 17 -8.50 -15.58 0.54
C ILE A 17 -9.12 -16.87 1.09
N GLU A 18 -10.14 -17.40 0.42
CA GLU A 18 -10.83 -18.62 0.86
C GLU A 18 -9.92 -19.84 0.82
N GLU A 19 -9.07 -19.97 -0.21
CA GLU A 19 -8.07 -21.03 -0.31
C GLU A 19 -7.00 -20.92 0.79
N ASP A 20 -6.51 -19.71 1.07
CA ASP A 20 -5.51 -19.46 2.12
C ASP A 20 -6.08 -19.74 3.52
N LEU A 21 -7.32 -19.35 3.80
CA LEU A 21 -8.00 -19.65 5.07
C LEU A 21 -8.31 -21.16 5.20
N LYS A 22 -8.80 -21.79 4.13
CA LYS A 22 -9.13 -23.22 4.12
C LYS A 22 -7.90 -24.11 4.29
N SER A 23 -6.78 -23.72 3.69
CA SER A 23 -5.50 -24.44 3.83
C SER A 23 -4.82 -24.19 5.18
N GLY A 24 -5.27 -23.19 5.95
CA GLY A 24 -4.66 -22.79 7.21
C GLY A 24 -3.35 -22.01 7.02
N LYS A 25 -3.06 -21.52 5.81
CA LYS A 25 -1.90 -20.65 5.56
C LYS A 25 -2.03 -19.33 6.32
N HIS A 26 -3.25 -18.84 6.47
CA HIS A 26 -3.59 -17.69 7.28
C HIS A 26 -4.78 -18.03 8.19
N GLU A 27 -4.74 -17.58 9.44
CA GLU A 27 -5.85 -17.75 10.41
C GLU A 27 -6.91 -16.65 10.28
N ALA A 28 -6.51 -15.47 9.81
CA ALA A 28 -7.36 -14.30 9.59
C ALA A 28 -6.77 -13.42 8.49
N ILE A 29 -7.59 -12.53 7.91
CA ILE A 29 -7.11 -11.56 6.91
C ILE A 29 -6.81 -10.20 7.53
N GLN A 30 -5.79 -9.54 6.98
CA GLN A 30 -5.51 -8.13 7.25
C GLN A 30 -5.22 -7.39 5.95
N THR A 31 -6.10 -6.48 5.57
CA THR A 31 -5.98 -5.63 4.37
C THR A 31 -5.51 -4.22 4.74
N ARG A 32 -5.27 -3.38 3.73
CA ARG A 32 -5.09 -1.93 3.94
C ARG A 32 -5.58 -1.13 2.74
N PHE A 33 -6.03 0.10 2.99
CA PHE A 33 -6.18 1.15 1.98
C PHE A 33 -5.02 2.16 2.13
N PRO A 34 -4.05 2.20 1.19
CA PRO A 34 -2.84 3.00 1.34
C PRO A 34 -2.77 4.22 0.37
N PRO A 35 -3.60 5.27 0.51
CA PRO A 35 -3.52 6.44 -0.35
C PRO A 35 -2.27 7.31 -0.04
N GLU A 36 -1.67 7.88 -1.07
CA GLU A 36 -0.73 9.00 -0.92
C GLU A 36 -1.56 10.27 -0.62
N PRO A 37 -1.24 11.06 0.42
CA PRO A 37 -2.01 12.25 0.77
C PRO A 37 -1.57 13.46 -0.07
N ASN A 38 -1.69 13.35 -1.39
CA ASN A 38 -1.33 14.39 -2.37
C ASN A 38 -2.52 14.91 -3.21
N GLY A 39 -3.74 14.50 -2.85
CA GLY A 39 -4.97 14.92 -3.50
C GLY A 39 -6.21 14.32 -2.84
N TYR A 40 -7.38 14.85 -3.20
CA TYR A 40 -8.68 14.35 -2.74
C TYR A 40 -9.00 12.97 -3.32
N LEU A 41 -9.80 12.18 -2.59
CA LEU A 41 -10.29 10.94 -3.14
C LEU A 41 -11.28 11.21 -4.30
N HIS A 42 -11.36 10.25 -5.22
CA HIS A 42 -12.29 10.26 -6.33
C HIS A 42 -12.96 8.89 -6.41
N ILE A 43 -13.98 8.73 -7.26
CA ILE A 43 -14.78 7.49 -7.33
C ILE A 43 -13.95 6.21 -7.59
N GLY A 44 -12.80 6.32 -8.28
CA GLY A 44 -11.86 5.20 -8.42
C GLY A 44 -11.31 4.68 -7.08
N HIS A 45 -11.10 5.56 -6.10
CA HIS A 45 -10.66 5.20 -4.75
C HIS A 45 -11.77 4.51 -3.97
N ALA A 46 -13.04 4.90 -4.17
CA ALA A 46 -14.18 4.24 -3.53
C ALA A 46 -14.22 2.73 -3.87
N LYS A 47 -13.85 2.34 -5.10
CA LYS A 47 -13.71 0.92 -5.46
C LYS A 47 -12.65 0.21 -4.60
N SER A 48 -11.50 0.83 -4.39
CA SER A 48 -10.41 0.28 -3.57
C SER A 48 -10.79 0.21 -2.09
N ILE A 49 -11.49 1.23 -1.58
CA ILE A 49 -12.01 1.29 -0.21
C ILE A 49 -13.02 0.15 0.00
N CYS A 50 -14.07 0.08 -0.83
CA CYS A 50 -15.08 -0.97 -0.74
C CYS A 50 -14.46 -2.37 -0.83
N LEU A 51 -13.43 -2.56 -1.66
CA LEU A 51 -12.73 -3.83 -1.74
C LEU A 51 -11.98 -4.16 -0.44
N ASN A 52 -11.10 -3.29 0.03
CA ASN A 52 -10.22 -3.59 1.17
C ASN A 52 -10.98 -3.66 2.50
N PHE A 53 -11.83 -2.66 2.76
CA PHE A 53 -12.64 -2.62 3.98
C PHE A 53 -13.80 -3.61 3.93
N GLY A 54 -14.43 -3.79 2.77
CA GLY A 54 -15.48 -4.79 2.59
C GLY A 54 -14.98 -6.21 2.80
N LEU A 55 -13.80 -6.56 2.27
CA LEU A 55 -13.19 -7.87 2.54
C LEU A 55 -12.92 -8.07 4.03
N ALA A 56 -12.30 -7.10 4.70
CA ALA A 56 -12.07 -7.18 6.14
C ALA A 56 -13.38 -7.39 6.93
N TYR A 57 -14.45 -6.66 6.57
CA TYR A 57 -15.76 -6.82 7.19
C TYR A 57 -16.39 -8.22 6.95
N ILE A 58 -16.30 -8.76 5.74
CA ILE A 58 -16.88 -10.07 5.39
C ILE A 58 -16.20 -11.19 6.18
N TYR A 59 -14.87 -11.16 6.25
CA TYR A 59 -14.05 -12.21 6.85
C TYR A 59 -13.72 -11.98 8.34
N ASP A 60 -14.38 -11.01 8.99
CA ASP A 60 -14.09 -10.62 10.38
C ASP A 60 -12.60 -10.32 10.62
N GLY A 61 -11.95 -9.78 9.60
CA GLY A 61 -10.55 -9.37 9.60
C GLY A 61 -10.35 -7.89 9.92
N LEU A 62 -9.15 -7.39 9.67
CA LEU A 62 -8.78 -6.00 9.94
C LEU A 62 -8.41 -5.28 8.64
N CYS A 63 -8.78 -3.99 8.52
CA CYS A 63 -8.31 -3.13 7.44
C CYS A 63 -7.63 -1.89 8.03
N ASN A 64 -6.36 -1.67 7.70
CA ASN A 64 -5.67 -0.45 8.11
C ASN A 64 -5.95 0.68 7.10
N LEU A 65 -6.12 1.91 7.59
CA LEU A 65 -5.90 3.12 6.79
C LEU A 65 -4.43 3.51 6.95
N ARG A 66 -3.69 3.60 5.85
CA ARG A 66 -2.28 3.99 5.87
C ARG A 66 -2.03 5.13 4.88
N PHE A 67 -1.53 6.26 5.35
CA PHE A 67 -1.02 7.29 4.45
C PHE A 67 0.34 6.86 3.93
N ASP A 68 0.51 6.82 2.61
CA ASP A 68 1.80 6.55 1.98
C ASP A 68 2.61 7.85 1.83
N ASP A 69 2.94 8.41 2.99
CA ASP A 69 3.53 9.74 3.18
C ASP A 69 5.08 9.71 3.14
N THR A 70 5.62 9.30 1.99
CA THR A 70 7.08 9.19 1.78
C THR A 70 7.71 10.33 0.99
N ASN A 71 6.89 11.24 0.45
CA ASN A 71 7.30 12.40 -0.33
C ASN A 71 6.88 13.73 0.33
N PRO A 72 7.76 14.34 1.14
CA PRO A 72 7.42 15.52 1.93
C PRO A 72 7.04 16.75 1.08
N GLU A 73 7.37 16.79 -0.21
CA GLU A 73 7.04 17.94 -1.08
C GLU A 73 5.59 17.94 -1.59
N LYS A 74 4.91 16.78 -1.55
CA LYS A 74 3.58 16.61 -2.14
C LYS A 74 2.47 16.39 -1.12
N GLU A 75 2.82 16.36 0.16
CA GLU A 75 1.92 15.95 1.24
C GLU A 75 1.34 17.16 1.95
N ASN A 76 0.05 17.07 2.29
CA ASN A 76 -0.66 18.12 3.01
C ASN A 76 -1.65 17.50 4.00
N ASP A 77 -1.65 18.01 5.23
CA ASP A 77 -2.60 17.65 6.29
C ASP A 77 -4.07 17.80 5.83
N GLU A 78 -4.34 18.74 4.91
CA GLU A 78 -5.64 18.91 4.25
C GLU A 78 -6.10 17.60 3.59
N TYR A 79 -5.23 16.92 2.84
CA TYR A 79 -5.56 15.68 2.15
C TYR A 79 -5.66 14.50 3.14
N VAL A 80 -4.83 14.47 4.19
CA VAL A 80 -4.95 13.48 5.25
C VAL A 80 -6.34 13.53 5.89
N ASN A 81 -6.81 14.73 6.23
CA ASN A 81 -8.11 14.93 6.86
C ASN A 81 -9.26 14.60 5.91
N SER A 82 -9.24 15.09 4.67
CA SER A 82 -10.31 14.81 3.70
C SER A 82 -10.42 13.32 3.36
N ILE A 83 -9.30 12.62 3.23
CA ILE A 83 -9.27 11.16 3.01
C ILE A 83 -9.94 10.42 4.18
N LYS A 84 -9.67 10.81 5.43
CA LYS A 84 -10.31 10.19 6.60
C LYS A 84 -11.81 10.42 6.57
N GLU A 85 -12.23 11.67 6.32
CA GLU A 85 -13.64 12.05 6.23
C GLU A 85 -14.37 11.26 5.14
N ASP A 86 -13.79 11.11 3.94
CA ASP A 86 -14.38 10.35 2.84
C ASP A 86 -14.51 8.85 3.16
N VAL A 87 -13.51 8.25 3.80
CA VAL A 87 -13.55 6.83 4.22
C VAL A 87 -14.65 6.61 5.26
N GLU A 88 -14.76 7.49 6.26
CA GLU A 88 -15.81 7.44 7.27
C GLU A 88 -17.20 7.71 6.67
N TRP A 89 -17.31 8.67 5.75
CA TRP A 89 -18.55 9.01 5.05
C TRP A 89 -19.07 7.84 4.20
N LEU A 90 -18.17 7.07 3.58
CA LEU A 90 -18.51 5.82 2.90
C LEU A 90 -18.96 4.70 3.86
N GLY A 91 -18.87 4.92 5.18
CA GLY A 91 -19.36 4.01 6.21
C GLY A 91 -18.35 2.94 6.65
N PHE A 92 -17.06 3.15 6.39
CA PHE A 92 -16.00 2.23 6.80
C PHE A 92 -15.19 2.77 7.97
N HIS A 93 -14.66 1.85 8.77
CA HIS A 93 -13.77 2.16 9.90
C HIS A 93 -12.49 1.35 9.76
N TRP A 94 -11.35 1.98 10.01
CA TRP A 94 -10.05 1.31 10.02
C TRP A 94 -9.71 0.72 11.39
N ALA A 95 -8.81 -0.25 11.39
CA ALA A 95 -8.37 -0.95 12.58
C ALA A 95 -7.32 -0.15 13.37
N GLY A 96 -7.69 0.28 14.57
CA GLY A 96 -6.81 1.04 15.47
C GLY A 96 -6.53 2.45 14.95
N GLU A 97 -5.31 2.95 15.19
CA GLU A 97 -4.89 4.27 14.73
C GLU A 97 -4.56 4.28 13.23
N PRO A 98 -4.81 5.41 12.53
CA PRO A 98 -4.27 5.64 11.19
C PRO A 98 -2.76 5.44 11.19
N ARG A 99 -2.26 4.80 10.14
CA ARG A 99 -0.83 4.54 9.96
C ARG A 99 -0.25 5.55 8.98
N PHE A 100 1.04 5.81 9.13
CA PHE A 100 1.82 6.67 8.25
C PHE A 100 3.06 5.88 7.84
N ALA A 101 3.42 5.90 6.56
CA ALA A 101 4.65 5.32 6.06
C ALA A 101 5.87 5.97 6.74
N SER A 102 5.80 7.27 7.01
CA SER A 102 6.82 8.05 7.73
C SER A 102 7.12 7.51 9.14
N ASN A 103 6.13 6.96 9.85
CA ASN A 103 6.33 6.31 11.16
C ASN A 103 7.28 5.11 11.10
N TYR A 104 7.57 4.58 9.91
CA TYR A 104 8.47 3.45 9.71
C TYR A 104 9.83 3.85 9.13
N PHE A 105 10.18 5.14 9.03
CA PHE A 105 11.46 5.56 8.44
C PHE A 105 12.67 4.98 9.16
N ASP A 106 12.70 4.95 10.49
CA ASP A 106 13.80 4.31 11.24
C ASP A 106 13.91 2.83 10.88
N GLN A 107 12.77 2.12 10.79
CA GLN A 107 12.74 0.70 10.42
C GLN A 107 13.18 0.47 8.97
N LEU A 108 12.79 1.35 8.04
CA LEU A 108 13.19 1.30 6.64
C LEU A 108 14.69 1.58 6.48
N TYR A 109 15.23 2.52 7.27
CA TYR A 109 16.66 2.78 7.34
C TYR A 109 17.44 1.57 7.83
N ASP A 110 16.99 0.92 8.91
CA ASP A 110 17.61 -0.30 9.42
C ASP A 110 17.60 -1.43 8.39
N TYR A 111 16.50 -1.59 7.63
CA TYR A 111 16.45 -2.53 6.52
C TYR A 111 17.43 -2.15 5.40
N ALA A 112 17.54 -0.87 5.04
CA ALA A 112 18.50 -0.41 4.03
C ALA A 112 19.95 -0.71 4.45
N VAL A 113 20.30 -0.45 5.71
CA VAL A 113 21.62 -0.80 6.28
C VAL A 113 21.84 -2.31 6.27
N GLY A 114 20.81 -3.11 6.58
CA GLY A 114 20.85 -4.56 6.47
C GLY A 114 21.16 -5.02 5.04
N LEU A 115 20.46 -4.48 4.04
CA LEU A 115 20.69 -4.78 2.63
C LEU A 115 22.10 -4.40 2.17
N ILE A 116 22.64 -3.28 2.63
CA ILE A 116 24.03 -2.87 2.35
C ILE A 116 25.02 -3.88 2.92
N LYS A 117 24.86 -4.28 4.19
CA LYS A 117 25.72 -5.28 4.84
C LYS A 117 25.67 -6.64 4.15
N ASP A 118 24.51 -7.00 3.59
CA ASP A 118 24.30 -8.22 2.81
C ASP A 118 24.85 -8.15 1.37
N GLY A 119 25.39 -7.01 0.94
CA GLY A 119 25.84 -6.78 -0.45
C GLY A 119 24.69 -6.77 -1.47
N LYS A 120 23.46 -6.46 -1.02
CA LYS A 120 22.23 -6.42 -1.84
C LYS A 120 21.74 -4.99 -2.12
N ALA A 121 22.46 -3.99 -1.64
CA ALA A 121 22.25 -2.58 -1.93
C ALA A 121 23.60 -1.86 -2.01
N TYR A 122 23.68 -0.81 -2.83
CA TYR A 122 24.85 0.04 -3.02
C TYR A 122 24.42 1.50 -3.13
N VAL A 123 25.36 2.42 -2.95
CA VAL A 123 25.15 3.85 -3.18
C VAL A 123 25.58 4.15 -4.61
N ASP A 124 24.69 4.74 -5.40
CA ASP A 124 24.92 5.08 -6.79
C ASP A 124 25.18 6.58 -6.93
N ASP A 125 26.30 6.95 -7.53
CA ASP A 125 26.72 8.35 -7.72
C ASP A 125 26.48 8.83 -9.18
N LEU A 126 25.77 8.04 -10.00
CA LEU A 126 25.32 8.48 -11.31
C LEU A 126 24.30 9.62 -11.19
N THR A 127 24.38 10.58 -12.10
CA THR A 127 23.36 11.63 -12.25
C THR A 127 22.01 11.03 -12.69
N PRO A 128 20.86 11.72 -12.48
CA PRO A 128 19.56 11.25 -12.95
C PRO A 128 19.52 10.92 -14.45
N GLU A 129 20.21 11.71 -15.27
CA GLU A 129 20.36 11.48 -16.71
C GLU A 129 21.16 10.21 -16.99
N GLU A 130 22.32 10.03 -16.34
CA GLU A 130 23.15 8.84 -16.50
C GLU A 130 22.42 7.57 -16.01
N MET A 131 21.75 7.61 -14.86
CA MET A 131 20.93 6.50 -14.37
C MET A 131 19.88 6.07 -15.40
N ARG A 132 19.28 7.02 -16.14
CA ARG A 132 18.32 6.71 -17.20
C ARG A 132 18.99 6.02 -18.38
N GLU A 133 20.19 6.44 -18.77
CA GLU A 133 20.97 5.79 -19.83
C GLU A 133 21.42 4.39 -19.42
N TYR A 134 21.86 4.19 -18.17
CA TYR A 134 22.34 2.90 -17.66
C TYR A 134 21.21 1.88 -17.47
N ARG A 135 19.97 2.34 -17.22
CA ARG A 135 18.79 1.49 -17.06
C ARG A 135 18.43 0.69 -18.31
N GLY A 136 18.79 1.18 -19.49
CA GLY A 136 18.37 0.60 -20.77
C GLY A 136 16.92 0.94 -21.14
N THR A 137 16.29 0.10 -21.96
CA THR A 137 14.93 0.33 -22.49
C THR A 137 14.07 -0.93 -22.39
N LEU A 138 12.83 -0.88 -22.88
CA LEU A 138 11.96 -2.08 -22.96
C LEU A 138 12.52 -3.17 -23.88
N THR A 139 13.43 -2.81 -24.79
CA THR A 139 14.00 -3.72 -25.80
C THR A 139 15.50 -3.94 -25.64
N GLU A 140 16.17 -3.15 -24.81
CA GLU A 140 17.62 -3.20 -24.62
C GLU A 140 17.95 -3.33 -23.14
N ALA A 141 18.78 -4.32 -22.80
CA ALA A 141 19.20 -4.55 -21.43
C ALA A 141 20.01 -3.36 -20.89
N GLY A 142 19.83 -3.07 -19.60
CA GLY A 142 20.66 -2.12 -18.89
C GLY A 142 22.09 -2.61 -18.69
N LYS A 143 22.94 -1.72 -18.17
CA LYS A 143 24.32 -2.01 -17.79
C LYS A 143 24.52 -1.67 -16.31
N ASN A 144 25.41 -2.42 -15.65
CA ASN A 144 25.71 -2.17 -14.24
C ASN A 144 26.33 -0.78 -14.06
N SER A 145 25.96 -0.12 -12.96
CA SER A 145 26.62 1.11 -12.50
C SER A 145 28.12 0.83 -12.25
N PRO A 146 29.01 1.83 -12.47
CA PRO A 146 30.43 1.69 -12.13
C PRO A 146 30.71 1.72 -10.63
N TYR A 147 29.71 2.02 -9.79
CA TYR A 147 29.79 2.11 -8.33
C TYR A 147 29.37 0.81 -7.63
#